data_AF-A0A6G0YTZ8-F1
#
_entry.id   AF-A0A6G0YTZ8-F1
#
_cell.length_a   1.000
_cell.length_b   1.000
_cell.length_c   1.000
_cell.angle_alpha   90.00
_cell.angle_beta   90.00
_cell.angle_gamma   90.00
#
_symmetry.space_group_name_H-M   'P 1'
#
loop_
_entity.id
_entity.type
_entity.pdbx_description
1 polymer ?
#
loop_
_entity_poly.entity_id
_entity_poly.type
_entity_poly.pdbx_seq_one_letter_code
_entity_poly.pdbx_strand_id
1 'polypeptide(L)'
;MVGSGHVAIPPKVWAEASSELIKSTNACESFHDHFKSNFNHSHPNIFIFIDSLKNIQSEIYIKLQNIHKPNSCHNNKLRMRQQLLNQLIQNYKEKNYYISLLKNSFPLLPNHKIINRMKSIKKLLI
;
A
#
# COMPACT_ATOMS: atom_id res chain seq x y z
N MET A 1 28.32 12.11 -14.91
CA MET A 1 27.95 12.05 -13.48
C MET A 1 26.46 12.36 -13.38
N VAL A 2 25.61 11.35 -13.28
CA VAL A 2 24.16 11.54 -13.11
C VAL A 2 23.93 11.83 -11.64
N GLY A 3 23.59 13.07 -11.32
CA GLY A 3 23.30 13.49 -9.95
C GLY A 3 22.11 12.70 -9.41
N SER A 4 22.24 12.24 -8.18
CA SER A 4 21.17 11.62 -7.38
C SER A 4 20.04 12.62 -7.18
N GLY A 5 19.15 12.74 -8.16
CA GLY A 5 17.91 13.47 -8.03
C GLY A 5 17.05 12.74 -7.03
N HIS A 6 16.87 13.31 -5.84
CA HIS A 6 15.83 12.88 -4.92
C HIS A 6 14.50 12.90 -5.67
N VAL A 7 13.96 11.73 -5.97
CA VAL A 7 12.61 11.59 -6.52
C VAL A 7 11.66 11.96 -5.38
N ALA A 8 11.24 13.22 -5.34
CA ALA A 8 10.18 13.66 -4.45
C ALA A 8 8.90 12.97 -4.90
N ILE A 9 8.48 11.95 -4.15
CA ILE A 9 7.24 11.25 -4.41
C ILE A 9 6.09 12.25 -4.18
N PRO A 10 5.10 12.34 -5.10
CA PRO A 10 4.05 13.33 -5.00
C PRO A 10 3.30 13.23 -3.65
N PRO A 11 2.92 14.35 -3.02
CA PRO A 11 2.18 14.34 -1.75
C PRO A 11 0.91 13.50 -1.81
N LYS A 12 0.26 13.42 -2.97
CA LYS A 12 -0.91 12.56 -3.21
C LYS A 12 -0.63 11.08 -2.99
N VAL A 13 0.58 10.62 -3.33
CA VAL A 13 1.02 9.22 -3.18
C VAL A 13 1.37 8.93 -1.72
N TRP A 14 2.03 9.87 -1.02
CA TRP A 14 2.31 9.74 0.41
C TRP A 14 1.08 9.83 1.31
N ALA A 15 0.13 10.68 0.93
CA ALA A 15 -1.14 10.86 1.64
C ALA A 15 -2.23 9.90 1.13
N GLU A 16 -1.89 8.95 0.25
CA GLU A 16 -2.87 7.99 -0.24
C GLU A 16 -3.32 7.08 0.91
N ALA A 17 -4.62 7.14 1.21
CA ALA A 17 -5.24 6.23 2.16
C ALA A 17 -5.38 4.84 1.50
N SER A 18 -4.27 4.10 1.46
CA SER A 18 -4.22 2.72 1.02
C SER A 18 -4.37 1.77 2.21
N SER A 19 -5.11 0.68 2.01
CA SER A 19 -5.20 -0.44 2.96
C SER A 19 -4.09 -1.47 2.76
N GLU A 20 -3.21 -1.25 1.77
CA GLU A 20 -2.10 -2.15 1.47
C GLU A 20 -1.23 -2.34 2.71
N LEU A 21 -1.29 -3.56 3.25
CA LEU A 21 -0.50 -3.98 4.40
C LEU A 21 0.94 -4.35 3.99
N ILE A 22 1.29 -4.19 2.72
CA ILE A 22 2.62 -4.39 2.17
C ILE A 22 3.48 -3.20 2.59
N LYS A 23 3.84 -3.17 3.87
CA LYS A 23 4.86 -2.28 4.39
C LYS A 23 6.17 -3.07 4.41
N SER A 24 7.12 -2.70 3.57
CA SER A 24 8.49 -3.19 3.69
C SER A 24 9.47 -2.02 3.59
N THR A 25 9.67 -1.34 4.71
CA THR A 25 10.93 -0.62 4.95
C THR A 25 12.15 -1.57 4.89
N ASN A 26 11.92 -2.89 4.92
CA ASN A 26 12.93 -3.95 4.86
C ASN A 26 13.12 -4.58 3.46
N ALA A 27 12.53 -4.05 2.39
CA ALA A 27 12.64 -4.69 1.07
C ALA A 27 14.09 -4.76 0.59
N CYS A 28 14.84 -3.65 0.77
CA CYS A 28 16.25 -3.59 0.44
C CYS A 28 17.08 -4.52 1.32
N GLU A 29 16.83 -4.53 2.64
CA GLU A 29 17.51 -5.40 3.60
C GLU A 29 17.31 -6.87 3.26
N SER A 30 16.05 -7.28 3.02
CA SER A 30 15.72 -8.65 2.62
C SER A 30 16.34 -9.04 1.29
N PHE A 31 16.41 -8.12 0.32
CA PHE A 31 17.11 -8.37 -0.93
C PHE A 31 18.61 -8.55 -0.71
N HIS A 32 19.23 -7.68 0.09
CA HIS A 32 20.66 -7.76 0.40
C HIS A 32 21.02 -9.05 1.14
N ASP A 33 20.21 -9.47 2.11
CA ASP A 33 20.40 -10.73 2.82
C ASP A 33 20.27 -11.94 1.88
N HIS A 34 19.23 -11.95 1.04
CA HIS A 34 19.03 -13.01 0.03
C HIS A 34 20.19 -13.05 -0.96
N PHE A 35 20.60 -11.89 -1.48
CA PHE A 35 21.70 -11.78 -2.43
C PHE A 35 23.02 -12.23 -1.81
N LYS A 36 23.30 -11.80 -0.58
CA LYS A 36 24.51 -12.17 0.15
C LYS A 36 24.55 -13.66 0.47
N SER A 37 23.40 -14.29 0.73
CA SER A 37 23.32 -15.73 1.01
C SER A 37 23.84 -16.61 -0.15
N ASN A 38 23.86 -16.09 -1.38
CA ASN A 38 24.41 -16.79 -2.55
C ASN A 38 25.95 -16.81 -2.57
N PHE A 39 26.60 -16.05 -1.68
CA PHE A 39 28.05 -15.89 -1.65
C PHE A 39 28.61 -16.36 -0.29
N ASN A 40 28.95 -17.64 -0.21
CA ASN A 40 29.52 -18.24 1.01
C ASN A 40 31.06 -18.16 1.07
N HIS A 41 31.70 -17.60 0.04
CA HIS A 41 33.16 -17.46 -0.04
C HIS A 41 33.57 -15.99 0.07
N SER A 42 34.71 -15.71 0.71
CA SER A 42 35.25 -14.33 0.83
C SER A 42 35.50 -13.68 -0.54
N HIS A 43 35.78 -14.51 -1.56
CA HIS A 43 36.02 -14.10 -2.93
C HIS A 43 35.33 -15.09 -3.89
N PRO A 44 34.03 -14.91 -4.20
CA PRO A 44 33.36 -15.77 -5.17
C PRO A 44 33.91 -15.48 -6.57
N ASN A 45 34.10 -16.53 -7.36
CA ASN A 45 34.48 -16.39 -8.77
C ASN A 45 33.41 -15.57 -9.53
N ILE A 46 33.83 -14.70 -10.46
CA ILE A 46 32.93 -13.90 -11.30
C ILE A 46 31.84 -14.73 -11.98
N PHE A 47 32.13 -15.98 -12.37
CA PHE A 47 31.11 -16.87 -12.94
C PHE A 47 29.98 -17.19 -11.95
N ILE A 48 30.31 -17.43 -10.68
CA ILE A 48 29.32 -17.67 -9.61
C ILE A 48 28.45 -16.44 -9.38
N PHE A 49 29.06 -15.26 -9.46
CA PHE A 49 28.33 -13.98 -9.37
C PHE A 49 27.35 -13.79 -10.51
N ILE A 50 27.77 -14.03 -11.75
CA ILE A 50 26.89 -13.93 -12.93
C ILE A 50 25.74 -14.93 -12.85
N ASP A 51 26.02 -16.17 -12.43
CA ASP A 51 24.97 -17.19 -12.30
C ASP A 51 23.97 -16.85 -11.20
N SER A 52 24.44 -16.30 -10.07
CA SER A 52 23.56 -15.82 -8.99
C SER A 52 22.64 -14.69 -9.46
N LEU A 53 23.13 -13.78 -10.30
CA LEU A 53 22.32 -12.72 -10.89
C LEU A 53 21.25 -13.27 -11.85
N LYS A 54 21.61 -14.23 -12.70
CA LYS A 54 20.65 -14.88 -13.62
C LYS A 54 19.55 -15.62 -12.87
N ASN A 55 19.89 -16.28 -11.77
CA ASN A 55 18.92 -16.98 -10.92
C ASN A 55 17.94 -15.99 -10.29
N ILE A 56 18.45 -14.91 -9.70
CA ILE A 56 17.60 -13.86 -9.12
C ILE A 56 16.71 -13.22 -10.18
N GLN A 57 17.24 -12.92 -11.37
CA GLN A 57 16.43 -12.39 -12.47
C GLN A 57 15.29 -13.34 -12.84
N SER A 58 15.58 -14.65 -12.92
CA SER A 58 14.58 -15.68 -13.22
C SER A 58 13.51 -15.79 -12.14
N GLU A 59 13.92 -15.79 -10.86
CA GLU A 59 12.98 -15.80 -9.73
C GLU A 59 12.07 -14.56 -9.72
N ILE A 60 12.65 -13.38 -9.94
CA ILE A 60 11.89 -12.12 -10.01
C ILE A 60 10.91 -12.18 -11.18
N TYR A 61 11.33 -12.65 -12.35
CA TYR A 61 10.47 -12.78 -13.51
C TYR A 61 9.26 -13.69 -13.24
N ILE A 62 9.49 -14.85 -12.61
CA ILE A 62 8.42 -15.77 -12.20
C ILE A 62 7.49 -15.11 -11.17
N LYS A 63 8.04 -14.41 -10.17
CA LYS A 63 7.24 -13.68 -9.17
C LYS A 63 6.38 -12.60 -9.83
N LEU A 64 6.95 -11.80 -10.72
CA LEU A 64 6.26 -10.75 -11.47
C LEU A 64 5.09 -11.33 -12.30
N GLN A 65 5.34 -12.44 -13.01
CA GLN A 65 4.30 -13.11 -13.81
C GLN A 65 3.13 -13.62 -12.94
N ASN A 66 3.38 -13.92 -11.67
CA ASN A 66 2.38 -14.41 -10.73
C ASN A 66 1.77 -13.30 -9.85
N ILE A 67 2.14 -12.02 -9.99
CA ILE A 67 1.60 -10.91 -9.18
C ILE A 67 0.07 -10.84 -9.22
N HIS A 68 -0.52 -11.08 -10.38
CA HIS A 68 -1.97 -11.02 -10.56
C HIS A 68 -2.70 -12.27 -10.10
N LYS A 69 -1.98 -13.33 -9.73
CA LYS A 69 -2.59 -14.54 -9.19
C LYS A 69 -2.78 -14.36 -7.68
N PRO A 70 -4.00 -14.53 -7.15
CA PRO A 70 -4.20 -14.48 -5.71
C PRO A 70 -3.40 -15.62 -5.08
N ASN A 71 -2.38 -15.29 -4.29
CA ASN A 71 -1.63 -16.27 -3.50
C ASN A 71 -2.61 -16.97 -2.55
N SER A 72 -2.86 -18.25 -2.79
CA SER A 72 -3.75 -19.09 -1.98
C SER A 72 -3.28 -19.24 -0.53
N CYS A 73 -2.02 -18.92 -0.22
CA CYS A 73 -1.41 -18.97 1.10
C CYS A 73 -1.48 -17.66 1.90
N HIS A 74 -2.19 -16.63 1.43
CA HIS A 74 -2.28 -15.37 2.17
C HIS A 74 -3.00 -15.59 3.50
N ASN A 75 -2.27 -15.40 4.60
CA ASN A 75 -2.71 -15.59 5.97
C ASN A 75 -4.11 -14.96 6.16
N ASN A 76 -5.17 -15.77 6.39
CA ASN A 76 -6.57 -15.29 6.44
C ASN A 76 -6.72 -14.06 7.35
N LYS A 77 -5.95 -14.00 8.44
CA LYS A 77 -5.89 -12.86 9.37
C LYS A 77 -5.46 -11.54 8.70
N LEU A 78 -4.46 -11.57 7.82
CA LEU A 78 -4.01 -10.39 7.06
C LEU A 78 -5.07 -9.95 6.06
N ARG A 79 -5.71 -10.91 5.37
CA ARG A 79 -6.81 -10.61 4.44
C ARG A 79 -7.98 -9.92 5.14
N MET A 80 -8.42 -10.47 6.28
CA MET A 80 -9.50 -9.89 7.08
C MET A 80 -9.14 -8.49 7.58
N ARG A 81 -7.91 -8.28 8.04
CA ARG A 81 -7.43 -6.97 8.46
C ARG A 81 -7.43 -5.95 7.32
N GLN A 82 -6.98 -6.36 6.13
CA GLN A 82 -7.00 -5.50 4.95
C GLN A 82 -8.44 -5.16 4.51
N GLN A 83 -9.35 -6.13 4.54
CA GLN A 83 -10.78 -5.91 4.28
C GLN A 83 -11.39 -4.91 5.27
N LEU A 84 -11.10 -5.06 6.57
CA LEU A 84 -11.57 -4.13 7.60
C LEU A 84 -11.04 -2.70 7.35
N LEU A 85 -9.75 -2.56 7.06
CA LEU A 85 -9.15 -1.25 6.76
C LEU A 85 -9.78 -0.61 5.51
N ASN A 86 -10.03 -1.40 4.46
CA ASN A 86 -10.75 -0.94 3.27
C ASN A 86 -12.14 -0.40 3.62
N GLN A 87 -12.91 -1.14 4.42
CA GLN A 87 -14.23 -0.71 4.85
C GLN A 87 -14.18 0.61 5.63
N LEU A 88 -13.23 0.75 6.56
CA LEU A 88 -13.05 1.97 7.34
C LEU A 88 -12.67 3.18 6.47
N ILE A 89 -11.78 2.98 5.49
CA ILE A 89 -11.38 4.02 4.54
C ILE A 89 -12.57 4.46 3.68
N GLN A 90 -13.37 3.52 3.18
CA GLN A 90 -14.56 3.85 2.39
C GLN A 90 -15.60 4.61 3.21
N ASN A 91 -15.90 4.14 4.42
CA ASN A 91 -16.83 4.81 5.33
C ASN A 91 -16.38 6.26 5.64
N TYR A 92 -15.08 6.49 5.78
CA TYR A 92 -14.51 7.82 5.97
C TYR A 92 -14.69 8.71 4.73
N LYS A 93 -14.37 8.18 3.54
CA LYS A 93 -14.54 8.90 2.26
C LYS A 93 -15.99 9.32 2.04
N GLU A 94 -16.93 8.38 2.23
CA GLU A 94 -18.36 8.67 2.10
C GLU A 94 -18.81 9.76 3.08
N LYS A 95 -18.45 9.62 4.36
CA LYS A 95 -18.81 10.61 5.39
C LYS A 95 -18.31 12.01 5.02
N ASN A 96 -17.07 12.13 4.56
CA ASN A 96 -16.49 13.40 4.14
C ASN A 96 -17.16 13.97 2.89
N TYR A 97 -17.51 13.12 1.91
CA TYR A 97 -18.26 13.53 0.73
C TYR A 97 -19.61 14.14 1.12
N TYR A 98 -20.38 13.48 2.00
CA TYR A 98 -21.65 14.01 2.51
C TYR A 98 -21.48 15.33 3.27
N ILE A 99 -20.43 15.46 4.10
CA ILE A 99 -20.12 16.73 4.79
C ILE A 99 -19.85 17.84 3.77
N SER A 100 -19.08 17.55 2.71
CA SER A 100 -18.77 18.53 1.67
C SER A 100 -20.03 18.97 0.91
N LEU A 101 -20.91 18.03 0.58
CA LEU A 101 -22.19 18.31 -0.07
C LEU A 101 -23.06 19.22 0.80
N LEU A 102 -23.22 18.89 2.08
CA LEU A 102 -24.03 19.67 3.02
C LEU A 102 -23.47 21.07 3.26
N LYS A 103 -22.15 21.25 3.31
CA LYS A 103 -21.52 22.57 3.41
C LYS A 103 -21.78 23.43 2.18
N ASN A 104 -21.72 22.83 0.98
CA ASN A 104 -22.01 23.54 -0.26
C ASN A 104 -23.50 23.93 -0.36
N SER A 105 -24.40 23.04 0.06
CA SER A 105 -25.85 23.34 0.09
C SER A 105 -26.26 24.31 1.20
N PHE A 106 -25.49 24.38 2.28
CA PHE A 106 -25.79 25.23 3.44
C PHE A 106 -24.52 25.90 4.00
N PRO A 107 -24.03 26.98 3.36
CA PRO A 107 -22.73 27.60 3.68
C PRO A 107 -22.66 28.19 5.09
N LEU A 108 -23.79 28.61 5.64
CA LEU A 108 -23.90 29.30 6.93
C LEU A 108 -24.20 28.35 8.10
N LEU A 109 -24.31 27.04 7.86
CA LEU A 109 -24.69 26.08 8.89
C LEU A 109 -23.44 25.64 9.71
N PRO A 110 -23.43 25.84 11.05
CA PRO A 110 -22.32 25.42 11.89
C PRO A 110 -22.07 23.91 11.84
N ASN A 111 -20.80 23.49 11.90
CA ASN A 111 -20.39 22.07 11.78
C ASN A 111 -21.18 21.10 12.69
N HIS A 112 -21.50 21.49 13.94
CA HIS A 112 -22.25 20.63 14.85
C HIS A 112 -23.70 20.37 14.37
N LYS A 113 -24.35 21.35 13.71
CA LYS A 113 -25.69 21.18 13.14
C LYS A 113 -25.68 20.28 11.90
N ILE A 114 -24.63 20.36 11.08
CA ILE A 114 -24.42 19.47 9.92
C ILE A 114 -24.32 18.00 10.38
N ILE A 115 -23.54 17.74 11.43
CA ILE A 115 -23.35 16.38 11.99
C ILE A 115 -24.68 15.81 12.51
N ASN A 116 -25.49 16.60 13.22
CA ASN A 116 -26.79 16.16 13.72
C ASN A 116 -27.78 15.84 12.59
N ARG A 117 -27.73 16.62 11.50
CA ARG A 117 -28.55 16.40 10.30
C ARG A 117 -28.15 15.11 9.58
N MET A 118 -26.86 14.82 9.48
CA MET A 118 -26.37 13.53 8.95
C MET A 118 -26.84 12.34 9.78
N LYS A 119 -26.80 12.44 11.11
CA LYS A 119 -27.31 11.38 12.00
C LYS A 119 -28.80 11.12 11.82
N SER A 120 -29.61 12.18 11.62
CA SER A 120 -31.04 12.04 11.33
C SER A 120 -31.31 11.39 9.99
N ILE A 121 -30.60 11.80 8.92
CA ILE A 121 -30.78 11.22 7.57
C ILE A 121 -30.41 9.73 7.56
N LYS A 122 -29.30 9.34 8.21
CA LYS A 122 -28.94 7.91 8.33
C LYS A 122 -29.97 7.09 9.12
N LYS A 123 -30.67 7.70 10.09
CA LYS A 123 -31.72 7.04 10.87
C LYS A 123 -33.03 6.88 10.10
N LEU A 124 -33.24 7.63 9.02
CA LEU A 124 -34.42 7.57 8.16
C LEU A 124 -34.27 6.58 6.99
N LEU A 125 -33.04 6.12 6.72
CA LEU A 125 -32.69 5.21 5.61
C LEU A 125 -32.45 3.76 6.05
N ILE A 126 -32.61 3.47 7.35
CA ILE A 126 -32.56 2.14 7.97
C ILE A 126 -33.93 1.91 8.60
#